data_AF-A0A934I2L3-F1
#
_entry.id   AF-A0A934I2L3-F1
#
_cell.length_a   1.000
_cell.length_b   1.000
_cell.length_c   1.000
_cell.angle_alpha   90.00
_cell.angle_beta   90.00
_cell.angle_gamma   90.00
#
_symmetry.space_group_name_H-M   'P 1'
#
loop_
_entity.id
_entity.type
_entity.pdbx_description
1 polymer ?
#
loop_
_entity_poly.entity_id
_entity_poly.type
_entity_poly.pdbx_seq_one_letter_code
_entity_poly.pdbx_strand_id
1 'polypeptide(L)'
;MKYKIGQKIEFTNNFTVELEKGKKARIVKGDKAMVVRKVDENSGEIVYITGEASGLSQIIAINVDEKVDADYIAGKIINNL
;
A
#
# COMPACT_ATOMS: atom_id res chain seq x y z
N MET A 1 -4.77 7.84 -12.37
CA MET A 1 -3.69 6.84 -12.46
C MET A 1 -4.19 5.57 -11.80
N LYS A 2 -3.99 4.38 -12.41
CA LYS A 2 -4.32 3.10 -11.76
C LYS A 2 -3.08 2.50 -11.13
N TYR A 3 -3.21 1.98 -9.91
CA TYR A 3 -2.14 1.29 -9.18
C TYR A 3 -2.27 -0.22 -9.38
N LYS A 4 -1.15 -0.93 -9.42
CA LYS A 4 -1.14 -2.41 -9.45
C LYS A 4 -1.03 -2.98 -8.04
N ILE A 5 -1.59 -4.17 -7.83
CA ILE A 5 -1.30 -4.97 -6.63
C ILE A 5 0.21 -5.25 -6.57
N GLY A 6 0.81 -5.08 -5.39
CA GLY A 6 2.26 -5.19 -5.16
C GLY A 6 3.06 -3.92 -5.50
N GLN A 7 2.42 -2.88 -6.04
CA GLN A 7 3.08 -1.61 -6.33
C GLN A 7 3.42 -0.87 -5.04
N LYS A 8 4.65 -0.36 -4.97
CA LYS A 8 5.08 0.56 -3.90
C LYS A 8 4.61 1.98 -4.22
N ILE A 9 4.07 2.65 -3.21
CA ILE A 9 3.73 4.08 -3.23
C ILE A 9 4.61 4.80 -2.23
N GLU A 10 4.93 6.05 -2.54
CA GLU A 10 5.70 6.94 -1.66
C GLU A 10 4.84 8.17 -1.33
N PHE A 11 4.75 8.50 -0.05
CA PHE A 11 3.97 9.65 0.40
C PHE A 11 4.74 10.94 0.17
N THR A 12 4.08 11.91 -0.45
CA THR A 12 4.68 13.21 -0.81
C THR A 12 4.49 14.29 0.25
N ASN A 13 3.60 14.05 1.21
CA ASN A 13 3.19 14.99 2.24
C ASN A 13 3.22 14.35 3.64
N ASN A 14 3.35 15.18 4.66
CA ASN A 14 3.23 14.77 6.05
C ASN A 14 1.76 14.80 6.47
N PHE A 15 1.27 13.75 7.13
CA PHE A 15 -0.07 13.71 7.70
C PHE A 15 -0.13 12.73 8.87
N THR A 16 -1.24 12.77 9.61
CA THR A 16 -1.48 11.83 10.72
C THR A 16 -2.67 10.96 10.36
N VAL A 17 -2.54 9.66 10.56
CA VAL A 17 -3.63 8.71 10.40
C VAL A 17 -4.07 8.20 11.76
N GLU A 18 -5.38 8.02 11.90
CA GLU A 18 -5.95 7.34 13.05
C GLU A 18 -6.02 5.84 12.76
N LEU A 19 -5.41 5.09 13.66
CA LEU A 19 -5.33 3.63 13.64
C LEU A 19 -6.38 3.06 14.61
N GLU A 20 -6.56 1.74 14.55
CA GLU A 20 -7.45 1.05 15.47
C GLU A 20 -7.16 1.41 16.94
N LYS A 21 -8.24 1.58 17.72
CA LYS A 21 -8.22 1.94 19.14
C LYS A 21 -7.69 3.36 19.45
N GLY A 22 -7.85 4.30 18.51
CA GLY A 22 -7.57 5.73 18.76
C GLY A 22 -6.08 6.09 18.83
N LYS A 23 -5.21 5.15 18.43
CA LYS A 23 -3.78 5.45 18.26
C LYS A 23 -3.59 6.26 16.99
N LYS A 24 -2.73 7.26 17.04
CA LYS A 24 -2.35 8.06 15.87
C LYS A 24 -0.96 7.66 15.43
N ALA A 25 -0.77 7.47 14.13
CA ALA A 25 0.55 7.31 13.53
C ALA A 25 0.85 8.48 12.62
N ARG A 26 2.07 8.99 12.70
CA ARG A 26 2.56 10.04 11.82
C ARG A 26 3.14 9.42 10.56
N ILE A 27 2.63 9.86 9.42
CA ILE A 27 3.20 9.59 8.11
C ILE A 27 4.01 10.81 7.70
N VAL A 28 5.26 10.60 7.31
CA VAL A 28 6.14 11.67 6.83
C VAL A 28 6.44 11.49 5.34
N LYS A 29 6.79 12.59 4.69
CA LYS A 29 7.24 12.60 3.30
C LYS A 29 8.39 11.61 3.11
N GLY A 30 8.26 10.75 2.12
CA GLY A 30 9.21 9.68 1.82
C GLY A 30 8.85 8.33 2.43
N ASP A 31 7.87 8.26 3.35
CA ASP A 31 7.34 6.98 3.82
C ASP A 31 6.71 6.21 2.67
N LYS A 32 6.76 4.87 2.78
CA LYS A 32 6.35 3.97 1.72
C LYS A 32 5.25 3.03 2.19
N ALA A 33 4.34 2.72 1.28
CA ALA A 33 3.33 1.69 1.44
C ALA A 33 3.27 0.80 0.18
N MET A 34 2.63 -0.36 0.30
CA MET A 34 2.40 -1.29 -0.80
C MET A 34 0.92 -1.53 -0.98
N VAL A 35 0.43 -1.46 -2.21
CA VAL A 35 -0.96 -1.84 -2.54
C VAL A 35 -1.09 -3.36 -2.41
N VAL A 36 -2.05 -3.83 -1.62
CA VAL A 36 -2.25 -5.26 -1.35
C VAL A 36 -3.50 -5.84 -1.99
N ARG A 37 -4.58 -5.05 -2.12
CA ARG A 37 -5.78 -5.46 -2.89
C ARG A 37 -6.62 -4.28 -3.34
N LYS A 38 -7.43 -4.50 -4.37
CA LYS A 38 -8.57 -3.65 -4.72
C LYS A 38 -9.69 -3.90 -3.71
N VAL A 39 -10.33 -2.83 -3.22
CA VAL A 39 -11.52 -2.91 -2.37
C VAL A 39 -12.77 -2.61 -3.19
N ASP A 40 -12.73 -1.56 -4.00
CA ASP A 40 -13.74 -1.23 -5.01
C ASP A 40 -13.10 -0.48 -6.21
N GLU A 41 -13.90 0.13 -7.10
CA GLU A 41 -13.41 0.86 -8.27
C GLU A 41 -12.57 2.12 -7.93
N ASN A 42 -12.78 2.69 -6.75
CA ASN A 42 -12.20 3.94 -6.29
C ASN A 42 -11.37 3.79 -4.99
N SER A 43 -11.30 2.58 -4.42
CA SER A 43 -10.56 2.32 -3.20
C SER A 43 -9.69 1.06 -3.28
N GLY A 44 -8.54 1.15 -2.61
CA GLY A 44 -7.58 0.07 -2.49
C GLY A 44 -7.03 0.00 -1.08
N GLU A 45 -6.68 -1.21 -0.65
CA GLU A 45 -5.98 -1.41 0.60
C GLU A 45 -4.48 -1.33 0.37
N ILE A 46 -3.81 -0.60 1.26
CA ILE A 46 -2.36 -0.50 1.34
C ILE A 46 -1.86 -1.06 2.67
N VAL A 47 -0.61 -1.51 2.69
CA VAL A 47 0.15 -1.80 3.92
C VAL A 47 1.35 -0.87 3.97
N TYR A 48 1.51 -0.16 5.09
CA TYR A 48 2.68 0.68 5.34
C TYR A 48 3.93 -0.19 5.50
N ILE A 49 5.00 0.13 4.76
CA ILE A 49 6.27 -0.61 4.73
C ILE A 49 7.32 0.07 5.62
N THR A 50 7.23 1.39 5.78
CA THR A 50 8.16 2.21 6.58
C THR A 50 7.39 3.14 7.51
N GLY A 51 8.13 3.83 8.38
CA GLY A 51 7.57 4.84 9.27
C GLY A 51 6.85 4.25 10.48
N GLU A 52 6.18 5.11 11.24
CA GLU A 52 5.49 4.74 12.49
C GLU A 52 4.30 3.79 12.27
N ALA A 53 3.68 3.85 11.10
CA ALA A 53 2.57 2.99 10.74
C ALA A 53 3.00 1.64 10.16
N SER A 54 4.30 1.35 10.09
CA SER A 54 4.84 0.14 9.45
C SER A 54 4.17 -1.14 9.96
N GLY A 55 3.73 -1.99 9.04
CA GLY A 55 3.03 -3.24 9.32
C GLY A 55 1.52 -3.11 9.48
N LEU A 56 0.98 -1.89 9.48
CA LEU A 56 -0.46 -1.65 9.53
C LEU A 56 -1.03 -1.48 8.12
N SER A 57 -2.33 -1.77 7.97
CA SER A 57 -3.04 -1.57 6.72
C SER A 57 -4.08 -0.46 6.81
N GLN A 58 -4.42 0.11 5.66
CA GLN A 58 -5.47 1.13 5.54
C GLN A 58 -6.11 1.09 4.17
N ILE A 59 -7.42 1.35 4.11
CA ILE A 59 -8.14 1.58 2.86
C ILE A 59 -8.03 3.06 2.50
N ILE A 60 -7.54 3.34 1.30
CA ILE A 60 -7.40 4.70 0.78
C ILE A 60 -8.09 4.84 -0.58
N ALA A 61 -8.43 6.08 -0.94
CA ALA A 61 -9.04 6.40 -2.23
C ALA A 61 -7.98 6.33 -3.35
N ILE A 62 -7.89 5.18 -4.00
CA ILE A 62 -7.03 4.90 -5.16
C ILE A 62 -7.74 3.95 -6.10
N ASN A 63 -7.48 4.08 -7.40
CA ASN A 63 -8.03 3.13 -8.39
C ASN A 63 -7.00 2.02 -8.58
N VAL A 64 -7.37 0.78 -8.26
CA VAL A 64 -6.48 -0.39 -8.38
C VAL A 64 -6.85 -1.19 -9.63
N ASP A 65 -5.86 -1.51 -10.46
CA ASP A 65 -6.02 -2.45 -11.55
C ASP A 65 -6.06 -3.87 -10.98
N GLU A 66 -7.14 -4.58 -11.31
CA GLU A 66 -7.44 -5.93 -10.82
C GLU A 66 -6.61 -7.01 -11.53
N LYS A 67 -5.93 -6.63 -12.63
CA LYS A 67 -4.94 -7.50 -13.26
C LYS A 67 -3.75 -7.68 -12.31
N VAL A 68 -3.82 -8.74 -11.51
CA VAL A 68 -2.66 -9.32 -10.86
C VAL A 68 -1.64 -9.61 -11.95
N ASP A 69 -0.50 -8.93 -11.89
CA ASP A 69 0.63 -9.16 -12.79
C ASP A 69 1.28 -10.48 -12.37
N ALA A 70 0.63 -11.59 -12.76
CA ALA A 70 1.01 -12.95 -12.37
C ALA A 70 2.47 -13.24 -12.74
N ASP A 71 2.96 -12.67 -13.85
CA ASP A 71 4.35 -12.79 -14.28
C ASP A 71 5.33 -12.06 -13.34
N TYR A 72 4.96 -10.88 -12.82
CA TYR A 72 5.74 -10.17 -11.81
C TYR A 72 5.82 -10.93 -10.47
N ILE A 73 4.72 -11.56 -10.05
CA ILE A 73 4.69 -12.38 -8.82
C ILE A 73 5.47 -13.69 -9.03
N ALA A 74 5.25 -14.38 -10.15
CA ALA A 74 5.95 -15.62 -10.49
C ALA A 74 7.47 -15.40 -10.58
N GLY A 75 7.91 -14.28 -11.20
CA GLY A 75 9.32 -13.92 -11.28
C GLY A 75 9.99 -13.69 -9.91
N LYS A 76 9.23 -13.27 -8.88
CA LYS A 76 9.76 -13.14 -7.51
C LYS A 76 9.80 -14.46 -6.73
N ILE A 77 8.90 -15.39 -7.03
CA ILE A 77 8.90 -16.72 -6.41
C ILE A 77 10.05 -17.57 -6.97
N ILE A 78 10.29 -17.50 -8.28
CA ILE A 78 11.33 -18.29 -8.96
C ILE A 78 12.75 -17.83 -8.60
N ASN A 79 12.98 -16.52 -8.40
CA ASN A 79 14.32 -15.99 -8.09
C ASN A 79 14.71 -16.09 -6.60
N ASN A 80 13.92 -16.77 -5.77
CA ASN A 80 14.20 -17.03 -4.35
C ASN A 80 14.43 -18.53 -4.06
N LEU A 81 14.79 -19.31 -5.08
CA LEU A 81 15.28 -20.70 -5.01
C LEU A 81 16.71 -20.78 -5.57
#